data_AF-A0A7V6QR26-F1
#
_entry.id   AF-A0A7V6QR26-F1
#
_cell.length_a   1.000
_cell.length_b   1.000
_cell.length_c   1.000
_cell.angle_alpha   90.00
_cell.angle_beta   90.00
_cell.angle_gamma   90.00
#
_symmetry.space_group_name_H-M   'P 1'
#
loop_
_entity.id
_entity.type
_entity.pdbx_description
1 polymer ?
#
loop_
_entity_poly.entity_id
_entity_poly.type
_entity_poly.pdbx_seq_one_letter_code
_entity_poly.pdbx_strand_id
1 'polypeptide(L)'
;MQQLSINLIIPIPTDSVLISKVELQELKQQSLTGVYWNMKDLKIRVNKSSRWIKENILFMPKFKTILDVKNDGLVYYPQNQVQTWYSNMQ
;
A
#
# COMPACT_ATOMS: atom_id res chain seq x y z
N MET A 1 -12.56 30.27 46.09
CA MET A 1 -11.73 29.63 45.03
C MET A 1 -11.60 30.64 43.91
N GLN A 2 -10.38 31.08 43.57
CA GLN A 2 -10.16 32.00 42.45
C GLN A 2 -10.00 31.18 41.16
N GLN A 3 -10.67 31.60 40.09
CA GLN A 3 -10.53 31.02 38.76
C GLN A 3 -9.99 32.09 37.80
N LEU A 4 -8.94 31.73 37.08
CA LEU A 4 -8.36 32.56 36.02
C LEU A 4 -8.76 31.91 34.69
N SER A 5 -9.56 32.61 33.89
CA SER A 5 -9.87 32.20 32.52
C SER A 5 -8.84 32.84 31.59
N ILE A 6 -7.95 32.03 31.02
CA ILE A 6 -6.96 32.47 30.03
C ILE A 6 -7.40 32.04 28.64
N ASN A 7 -7.30 32.97 27.69
CA ASN A 7 -7.37 32.67 26.26
C ASN A 7 -5.93 32.70 25.72
N LEU A 8 -5.39 31.52 25.41
CA LEU A 8 -4.03 31.34 24.93
C LEU A 8 -4.05 30.89 23.47
N ILE A 9 -3.35 31.64 22.62
CA ILE A 9 -3.14 31.28 21.21
C ILE A 9 -1.78 30.59 21.11
N ILE A 10 -1.79 29.28 20.85
CA ILE A 10 -0.57 28.50 20.61
C ILE A 10 -0.40 28.38 19.09
N PRO A 11 0.60 29.05 18.49
CA PRO A 11 0.82 28.95 17.06
C PRO A 11 1.35 27.55 16.71
N ILE A 12 0.81 26.97 15.65
CA ILE A 12 1.32 25.72 15.09
C ILE A 12 2.56 26.07 14.24
N PRO A 13 3.71 25.39 14.42
CA PRO A 13 4.88 25.58 13.58
C PRO A 13 4.57 25.43 12.09
N THR A 14 5.28 26.15 11.23
CA THR A 14 4.98 26.21 9.79
C THR A 14 5.14 24.86 9.07
N ASP A 15 5.93 23.94 9.64
CA ASP A 15 6.17 22.59 9.16
C ASP A 15 5.27 21.52 9.82
N SER A 16 4.35 21.95 10.68
CA SER A 16 3.50 21.07 11.47
C SER A 16 2.03 21.24 11.09
N VAL A 17 1.29 20.14 11.10
CA VAL A 17 -0.16 20.13 10.87
C VAL A 17 -0.85 19.39 12.01
N LEU A 18 -1.99 19.91 12.44
CA LEU A 18 -2.78 19.34 13.51
C LEU A 18 -3.73 18.30 12.90
N ILE A 19 -3.57 17.05 13.30
CA ILE A 19 -4.36 15.92 12.79
C ILE A 19 -4.89 15.07 13.95
N SER A 20 -5.92 14.26 13.68
CA SER A 20 -6.47 13.37 14.70
C SER A 20 -5.51 12.20 15.01
N LYS A 21 -5.56 11.67 16.23
CA LYS A 21 -4.75 10.51 16.61
C LYS A 21 -5.06 9.28 15.77
N VAL A 22 -6.33 9.09 15.39
CA VAL A 22 -6.78 7.97 14.54
C VAL A 22 -6.17 8.09 13.15
N GLU A 23 -6.28 9.26 12.53
CA GLU A 23 -5.69 9.54 11.21
C GLU A 23 -4.17 9.37 11.20
N LEU A 24 -3.46 9.84 12.24
CA LEU A 24 -2.02 9.62 12.38
C LEU A 24 -1.68 8.12 12.41
N GLN A 25 -2.50 7.29 13.07
CA GLN A 25 -2.28 5.85 13.12
C GLN A 25 -2.54 5.20 11.76
N GLU A 26 -3.61 5.59 11.06
CA GLU A 26 -3.92 5.10 9.71
C GLU A 26 -2.81 5.43 8.71
N LEU A 27 -2.31 6.68 8.72
CA LEU A 27 -1.19 7.10 7.86
C LEU A 27 0.08 6.29 8.13
N LYS A 28 0.36 5.97 9.40
CA LYS A 28 1.48 5.09 9.77
C LYS A 28 1.28 3.64 9.34
N GLN A 29 0.06 3.12 9.39
CA GLN A 29 -0.23 1.77 8.89
C GLN A 29 -0.09 1.72 7.37
N GLN A 30 -0.62 2.73 6.67
CA GLN A 30 -0.52 2.85 5.22
C GLN A 30 0.92 3.00 4.73
N SER A 31 1.80 3.66 5.49
CA SER A 31 3.22 3.77 5.12
C SER A 31 4.00 2.48 5.33
N LEU A 32 3.55 1.61 6.24
CA LEU A 32 4.15 0.29 6.48
C LEU A 32 3.66 -0.76 5.47
N THR A 33 2.45 -0.58 4.92
CA THR A 33 2.00 -1.36 3.78
C THR A 33 2.63 -0.82 2.51
N GLY A 34 3.63 -1.51 1.97
CA GLY A 34 4.27 -1.13 0.72
C GLY A 34 3.26 -0.87 -0.41
N VAL A 35 3.65 -0.10 -1.43
CA VAL A 35 2.76 0.23 -2.55
C VAL A 35 2.46 -1.05 -3.36
N TYR A 36 1.31 -1.66 -3.10
CA TYR A 36 0.82 -2.80 -3.88
C TYR A 36 0.22 -2.29 -5.19
N TRP A 37 0.72 -2.80 -6.32
CA TRP A 37 0.14 -2.52 -7.63
C TRP A 37 -0.85 -3.62 -8.01
N ASN A 38 -2.05 -3.21 -8.38
CA ASN A 38 -3.00 -4.11 -9.03
C ASN A 38 -2.76 -4.10 -10.57
N MET A 39 -3.49 -4.95 -11.30
CA MET A 39 -3.35 -5.05 -12.76
C MET A 39 -3.69 -3.74 -13.49
N LYS A 40 -4.59 -2.90 -12.95
CA LYS A 40 -4.92 -1.58 -13.52
C LYS A 40 -3.72 -0.64 -13.41
N ASP A 41 -3.05 -0.62 -12.26
CA ASP A 41 -1.86 0.20 -12.03
C ASP A 41 -0.72 -0.24 -12.95
N LEU A 42 -0.52 -1.55 -13.09
CA LEU A 42 0.47 -2.12 -14.01
C LEU A 42 0.18 -1.74 -15.47
N LYS A 43 -1.09 -1.77 -15.90
CA LYS A 43 -1.47 -1.32 -17.26
C LYS A 43 -1.12 0.16 -17.50
N ILE A 44 -1.40 1.03 -16.52
CA ILE A 44 -1.11 2.47 -16.64
C ILE A 44 0.41 2.68 -16.72
N ARG A 45 1.18 2.04 -15.84
CA ARG A 45 2.64 2.22 -15.78
C ARG A 45 3.38 1.63 -16.98
N VAL A 46 2.98 0.44 -17.41
CA VAL A 46 3.64 -0.27 -18.53
C VAL A 46 3.08 0.19 -19.89
N ASN A 47 1.90 0.83 -19.90
CA ASN A 47 1.14 1.20 -21.10
C ASN A 47 0.95 0.02 -22.07
N LYS A 48 0.65 -1.16 -21.52
CA LYS A 48 0.44 -2.41 -22.26
C LYS A 48 -0.81 -3.12 -21.75
N SER A 49 -1.32 -4.04 -22.56
CA SER A 49 -2.46 -4.87 -22.18
C SER A 49 -2.11 -5.81 -21.02
N SER A 50 -3.10 -6.19 -20.21
CA SER A 50 -2.90 -7.14 -19.11
C SER A 50 -2.31 -8.47 -19.59
N ARG A 51 -2.66 -8.90 -20.81
CA ARG A 51 -2.15 -10.12 -21.43
C ARG A 51 -0.65 -10.00 -21.70
N TRP A 52 -0.23 -8.90 -22.31
CA TRP A 52 1.18 -8.64 -22.59
C TRP A 52 2.00 -8.59 -21.30
N ILE A 53 1.50 -7.91 -20.26
CA ILE A 53 2.16 -7.81 -18.95
C ILE A 53 2.32 -9.19 -18.31
N LYS A 54 1.29 -10.04 -18.38
CA LYS A 54 1.37 -11.42 -17.89
C LYS A 54 2.46 -12.21 -18.63
N GLU A 55 2.43 -12.22 -19.95
CA GLU A 55 3.32 -13.04 -20.77
C GLU A 55 4.78 -12.54 -20.75
N ASN A 56 5.00 -11.23 -20.73
CA ASN A 56 6.32 -10.61 -20.91
C ASN A 56 6.95 -10.08 -19.62
N ILE A 57 6.19 -9.95 -18.53
CA ILE A 57 6.72 -9.49 -17.23
C ILE A 57 6.49 -10.56 -16.18
N LEU A 58 5.24 -10.90 -15.88
CA LEU A 58 4.91 -11.73 -14.72
C LEU A 58 5.31 -13.20 -14.92
N PHE A 59 5.10 -13.79 -16.09
CA PHE A 59 5.35 -15.21 -16.33
C PHE A 59 6.66 -15.51 -17.06
N MET A 60 7.45 -14.49 -17.37
CA MET A 60 8.73 -14.72 -18.02
C MET A 60 9.70 -15.32 -17.01
N PRO A 61 10.34 -16.48 -17.28
CA PRO A 61 11.13 -17.22 -16.29
C PRO A 61 12.20 -16.38 -15.60
N LYS A 62 12.90 -15.51 -16.36
CA LYS A 62 13.93 -14.60 -15.81
C LYS A 62 13.41 -13.58 -14.80
N PHE A 63 12.15 -13.17 -14.92
CA PHE A 63 11.55 -12.20 -13.99
C PHE A 63 10.79 -12.91 -12.90
N LYS A 64 10.15 -14.03 -13.19
CA LYS A 64 9.46 -14.84 -12.18
C LYS A 64 10.38 -15.23 -11.03
N THR A 65 11.63 -15.59 -11.29
CA THR A 65 12.60 -15.90 -10.23
C THR A 65 12.92 -14.70 -9.32
N ILE A 66 12.82 -13.47 -9.83
CA ILE A 66 13.11 -12.23 -9.07
C ILE A 66 11.84 -11.69 -8.41
N LEU A 67 10.69 -11.85 -9.08
CA LEU A 67 9.43 -11.28 -8.67
C LEU A 67 8.69 -12.19 -7.68
N ASP A 68 8.90 -13.51 -7.70
CA ASP A 68 8.21 -14.44 -6.81
C ASP A 68 8.56 -14.17 -5.34
N VAL A 69 7.56 -14.02 -4.48
CA VAL A 69 7.75 -13.88 -3.02
C VAL A 69 8.54 -15.05 -2.41
N LYS A 70 8.55 -16.22 -3.06
CA LYS A 70 9.38 -17.36 -2.63
C LYS A 70 10.88 -17.07 -2.72
N ASN A 71 11.28 -16.07 -3.51
CA ASN A 71 12.66 -15.63 -3.70
C ASN A 71 12.83 -14.17 -3.22
N ASP A 72 12.12 -13.77 -2.15
CA ASP A 72 12.12 -12.40 -1.61
C ASP A 72 11.61 -11.33 -2.60
N GLY A 73 10.83 -11.75 -3.60
CA GLY A 73 10.20 -10.87 -4.58
C GLY A 73 8.90 -10.22 -4.10
N LEU A 74 8.30 -9.40 -4.97
CA LEU A 74 7.14 -8.56 -4.66
C LEU A 74 5.79 -9.13 -5.18
N VAL A 75 5.82 -10.25 -5.89
CA VAL A 75 4.68 -10.83 -6.63
C VAL A 75 4.39 -12.23 -6.12
N TYR A 76 3.19 -12.43 -5.58
CA TYR A 76 2.72 -13.75 -5.18
C TYR A 76 2.09 -14.48 -6.37
N TYR A 77 2.63 -15.66 -6.71
CA TYR A 77 2.08 -16.54 -7.73
C TYR A 77 1.32 -17.71 -7.08
N PRO A 78 -0.02 -17.75 -7.14
CA PRO A 78 -0.78 -18.85 -6.58
C PRO A 78 -0.49 -20.14 -7.36
N GLN A 79 -0.04 -21.20 -6.68
CA GLN A 79 0.30 -22.48 -7.30
C GLN A 79 -0.88 -23.45 -7.41
N ASN A 80 -1.97 -23.22 -6.69
CA ASN A 80 -3.14 -24.10 -6.66
C ASN A 80 -4.38 -23.37 -7.18
N GLN A 81 -5.09 -23.98 -8.13
CA GLN A 81 -6.36 -23.47 -8.69
C GLN A 81 -7.58 -23.65 -7.76
N VAL A 82 -7.39 -23.99 -6.48
CA VAL A 82 -8.50 -24.32 -5.56
C VAL A 82 -8.43 -23.50 -4.27
N GLN A 83 -8.25 -22.18 -4.36
CA GLN A 83 -8.67 -21.29 -3.29
C GLN A 83 -9.37 -20.08 -3.92
N THR A 84 -10.69 -20.14 -3.88
CA THR A 84 -11.64 -19.07 -4.19
C THR A 84 -11.25 -17.83 -3.39
N TRP A 85 -11.30 -16.66 -4.05
CA TRP A 85 -11.09 -15.36 -3.42
C TRP A 85 -12.05 -15.18 -2.24
N TYR A 86 -11.57 -15.35 -1.01
CA TYR A 86 -12.25 -14.88 0.19
C TYR A 86 -11.28 -13.98 0.96
N SER A 87 -11.40 -12.68 0.71
CA SER A 87 -10.95 -11.68 1.66
C SER A 87 -11.97 -11.66 2.79
N ASN A 88 -11.81 -12.54 3.78
CA ASN A 88 -12.49 -12.36 5.05
C ASN A 88 -11.78 -11.21 5.78
N MET A 89 -12.43 -10.05 5.83
CA MET A 89 -12.12 -9.04 6.85
C MET A 89 -12.77 -9.48 8.16
N GLN A 90 -11.95 -9.68 9.19
CA GLN A 90 -12.31 -9.42 10.58
C GLN A 90 -11.51 -8.20 11.04
#